data_AF-A0A800AS43-F1
#
_entry.id   AF-A0A800AS43-F1
#
_cell.length_a   1.000
_cell.length_b   1.000
_cell.length_c   1.000
_cell.angle_alpha   90.00
_cell.angle_beta   90.00
_cell.angle_gamma   90.00
#
_symmetry.space_group_name_H-M   'P 1'
#
loop_
_entity.id
_entity.type
_entity.pdbx_description
1 polymer ?
#
loop_
_entity_poly.entity_id
_entity_poly.type
_entity_poly.pdbx_seq_one_letter_code
_entity_poly.pdbx_strand_id
1 'polypeptide(L)'
;LSLFIVVSAQEHYLEKHIWEHILKTHIRRVFLWSFFAFLFVDIGLKSFNIEKIINSKLIYVIFISSLVGIIPESGPHLVFVTMFYKGVIPFSVLLVSSLVQDGHALIPLLSHSVKISIWVKIFNLIIGLIIGYTLYCLKL
;
A
#
# COMPACT_ATOMS: atom_id res chain seq x y z
N LEU A 1 0.32 -19.04 -22.23
CA LEU A 1 0.24 -19.61 -20.87
C LEU A 1 -1.18 -19.53 -20.30
N SER A 2 -1.78 -18.34 -20.22
CA SER A 2 -3.17 -18.13 -19.76
C SER A 2 -4.22 -18.92 -20.56
N LEU A 3 -4.13 -18.93 -21.90
CA LEU A 3 -5.04 -19.69 -22.76
C LEU A 3 -4.97 -21.21 -22.53
N PHE A 4 -3.76 -21.72 -22.25
CA PHE A 4 -3.52 -23.14 -22.02
C PHE A 4 -4.14 -23.61 -20.70
N ILE A 5 -4.11 -22.76 -19.67
CA ILE A 5 -4.73 -23.02 -18.36
C ILE A 5 -6.25 -23.08 -18.51
N VAL A 6 -6.86 -22.20 -19.29
CA VAL A 6 -8.33 -22.19 -19.50
C VAL A 6 -8.79 -23.44 -20.25
N VAL A 7 -8.04 -23.89 -21.27
CA VAL A 7 -8.40 -25.08 -22.05
C VAL A 7 -8.15 -26.39 -21.28
N SER A 8 -7.17 -26.40 -20.37
CA SER A 8 -6.79 -27.61 -19.61
C SER A 8 -7.51 -27.73 -18.26
N ALA A 9 -8.16 -26.67 -17.78
CA ALA A 9 -8.89 -26.67 -16.52
C ALA A 9 -10.30 -27.24 -16.70
N GLN A 10 -10.78 -28.00 -15.71
CA GLN A 10 -12.16 -28.50 -15.71
C GLN A 10 -13.17 -27.34 -15.76
N GLU A 11 -14.20 -27.45 -16.60
CA GLU A 11 -15.27 -26.44 -16.73
C GLU A 11 -15.91 -26.08 -15.38
N HIS A 12 -16.08 -27.06 -14.50
CA HIS A 12 -16.61 -26.85 -13.15
C HIS A 12 -15.73 -25.93 -12.28
N TYR A 13 -14.41 -26.02 -12.42
CA TYR A 13 -13.47 -25.16 -11.70
C TYR A 13 -13.52 -23.71 -12.23
N LEU A 14 -13.67 -23.54 -13.54
CA LEU A 14 -13.80 -22.23 -14.18
C LEU A 14 -15.09 -21.52 -13.74
N GLU A 15 -16.23 -22.21 -13.77
CA GLU A 15 -17.51 -21.61 -13.36
C GLU A 15 -17.57 -21.32 -11.86
N LYS A 16 -17.27 -22.30 -10.99
CA LYS A 16 -17.44 -22.08 -9.55
C LYS A 16 -16.33 -21.21 -8.93
N HIS A 17 -15.06 -21.47 -9.25
CA HIS A 17 -13.97 -20.76 -8.58
C HIS A 17 -13.60 -19.45 -9.26
N ILE A 18 -13.43 -19.43 -10.59
CA ILE A 18 -13.03 -18.20 -11.27
C ILE A 18 -14.23 -17.25 -11.39
N TRP A 19 -15.36 -17.74 -11.90
CA TRP A 19 -16.50 -16.88 -12.19
C TRP A 19 -17.29 -16.47 -10.92
N GLU A 20 -17.79 -17.43 -10.14
CA GLU A 20 -18.61 -17.10 -8.96
C GLU A 20 -17.80 -16.51 -7.80
N HIS A 21 -16.59 -17.02 -7.54
CA HIS A 21 -15.84 -16.59 -6.36
C HIS A 21 -14.88 -15.42 -6.64
N ILE A 22 -14.05 -15.48 -7.67
CA ILE A 22 -13.08 -14.40 -7.96
C ILE A 22 -13.79 -13.21 -8.64
N LEU A 23 -14.48 -13.45 -9.75
CA LEU A 23 -15.08 -12.38 -10.56
C LEU A 23 -16.31 -11.75 -9.91
N LYS A 24 -17.28 -12.53 -9.41
CA LYS A 24 -18.48 -11.90 -8.80
C LYS A 24 -18.20 -11.31 -7.40
N THR A 25 -17.29 -11.91 -6.64
CA THR A 25 -17.13 -11.56 -5.21
C THR A 25 -15.87 -10.73 -4.93
N HIS A 26 -14.69 -11.18 -5.37
CA HIS A 26 -13.44 -10.49 -5.04
C HIS A 26 -13.23 -9.21 -5.86
N ILE A 27 -13.53 -9.22 -7.17
CA ILE A 27 -13.25 -8.07 -8.03
C ILE A 27 -14.01 -6.82 -7.59
N ARG A 28 -15.26 -6.97 -7.14
CA ARG A 28 -16.10 -5.85 -6.72
C ARG A 28 -15.54 -5.19 -5.46
N ARG A 29 -15.10 -5.99 -4.49
CA ARG A 29 -14.49 -5.49 -3.25
C ARG A 29 -13.18 -4.76 -3.54
N VAL A 30 -12.29 -5.35 -4.32
CA VAL A 30 -11.00 -4.75 -4.69
C VAL A 30 -11.23 -3.46 -5.49
N PHE A 31 -12.11 -3.49 -6.49
CA PHE A 31 -12.44 -2.32 -7.30
C PHE A 31 -13.01 -1.18 -6.46
N LEU A 32 -14.04 -1.44 -5.64
CA LEU A 32 -14.68 -0.41 -4.83
C LEU A 32 -13.68 0.22 -3.87
N TRP A 33 -12.91 -0.60 -3.16
CA TRP A 33 -11.96 -0.07 -2.21
C TRP A 33 -10.81 0.70 -2.89
N SER A 34 -10.26 0.21 -4.02
CA SER A 34 -9.24 0.97 -4.77
C SER A 34 -9.81 2.28 -5.32
N PHE A 35 -11.02 2.25 -5.88
CA PHE A 35 -11.71 3.43 -6.39
C PHE A 35 -11.89 4.48 -5.29
N PHE A 36 -12.44 4.10 -4.13
CA PHE A 36 -12.65 5.04 -3.02
C PHE A 36 -11.34 5.50 -2.39
N ALA A 37 -10.30 4.67 -2.33
CA ALA A 37 -8.98 5.10 -1.90
C ALA A 37 -8.43 6.20 -2.81
N PHE A 38 -8.47 6.02 -4.14
CA PHE A 38 -8.04 7.05 -5.08
C PHE A 38 -8.92 8.30 -5.02
N LEU A 39 -10.23 8.16 -4.87
CA LEU A 39 -11.16 9.28 -4.72
C LEU A 39 -10.83 10.11 -3.47
N PHE A 40 -10.61 9.44 -2.34
CA PHE A 40 -10.25 10.10 -1.08
C PHE A 40 -8.93 10.87 -1.21
N VAL A 41 -7.93 10.28 -1.86
CA VAL A 41 -6.64 10.95 -2.12
C VAL A 41 -6.82 12.16 -3.02
N ASP A 42 -7.57 12.04 -4.11
CA ASP A 42 -7.76 13.14 -5.06
C ASP A 42 -8.53 14.31 -4.43
N ILE A 43 -9.56 14.02 -3.64
CA ILE A 43 -10.30 15.03 -2.87
C ILE A 43 -9.40 15.66 -1.79
N GLY A 44 -8.64 14.85 -1.06
CA GLY A 44 -7.73 15.31 -0.01
C GLY A 44 -6.64 16.23 -0.54
N LEU A 45 -6.02 15.85 -1.66
CA LEU A 45 -5.00 16.66 -2.35
C LEU A 45 -5.56 17.98 -2.90
N LYS A 46 -6.82 18.02 -3.36
CA LYS A 46 -7.47 19.24 -3.86
C LYS A 46 -7.93 20.18 -2.75
N SER A 47 -8.43 19.63 -1.64
CA SER A 47 -9.07 20.40 -0.57
C SER A 47 -8.07 20.97 0.44
N PHE A 48 -7.04 20.20 0.75
CA PHE A 48 -5.93 20.64 1.57
C PHE A 48 -4.80 21.00 0.62
N ASN A 49 -4.16 22.17 0.76
CA ASN A 49 -3.00 22.54 -0.04
C ASN A 49 -1.77 21.71 0.39
N ILE A 50 -1.86 20.39 0.15
CA ILE A 50 -0.96 19.35 0.64
C ILE A 50 0.44 19.59 0.09
N GLU A 51 0.56 20.12 -1.14
CA GLU A 51 1.85 20.51 -1.74
C GLU A 51 2.60 21.52 -0.87
N LYS A 52 1.92 22.53 -0.32
CA LYS A 52 2.55 23.52 0.58
C LYS A 52 2.94 22.92 1.93
N ILE A 53 2.14 21.97 2.43
CA ILE A 53 2.42 21.26 3.68
C ILE A 53 3.63 20.34 3.51
N ILE A 54 3.71 19.60 2.40
CA ILE A 54 4.83 18.71 2.11
C ILE A 54 6.13 19.51 1.97
N ASN A 55 6.12 20.60 1.21
CA ASN A 55 7.31 21.44 1.00
C ASN A 55 7.84 22.12 2.28
N SER A 56 6.97 22.40 3.25
CA SER A 56 7.39 23.04 4.51
C SER A 56 7.74 22.05 5.62
N LYS A 57 7.24 20.81 5.56
CA LYS A 57 7.25 19.85 6.68
C LYS A 57 7.46 18.40 6.22
N LEU A 58 8.39 18.18 5.30
CA LEU A 58 8.73 16.86 4.74
C LEU A 58 8.98 15.77 5.80
N ILE A 59 9.63 16.11 6.90
CA ILE A 59 9.87 15.17 8.02
C ILE A 59 8.57 14.60 8.61
N TYR A 60 7.51 15.41 8.69
CA TYR A 60 6.20 14.95 9.17
C TYR A 60 5.54 14.02 8.15
N VAL A 61 5.75 14.27 6.86
CA VAL A 61 5.23 13.41 5.78
C VAL A 61 5.90 12.03 5.83
N ILE A 62 7.21 11.97 6.07
CA ILE A 62 7.95 10.72 6.28
C ILE A 62 7.36 9.97 7.48
N PHE A 63 7.16 10.65 8.60
CA PHE A 63 6.58 10.04 9.79
C PHE A 63 5.15 9.52 9.54
N ILE A 64 4.28 10.32 8.92
CA ILE A 64 2.92 9.90 8.55
C ILE A 64 2.97 8.71 7.60
N SER A 65 3.84 8.72 6.58
CA SER A 65 3.95 7.61 5.62
C SER A 65 4.38 6.29 6.30
N SER A 66 5.25 6.38 7.31
CA SER A 66 5.65 5.23 8.11
C SER A 66 4.49 4.69 8.96
N LEU A 67 3.68 5.57 9.57
CA LEU A 67 2.51 5.16 10.35
C LEU A 67 1.42 4.53 9.47
N VAL A 68 1.18 5.10 8.29
CA VAL A 68 0.22 4.54 7.33
C VAL A 68 0.70 3.19 6.81
N GLY A 69 2.02 3.01 6.61
CA GLY A 69 2.61 1.71 6.24
C GLY A 69 2.44 0.62 7.30
N ILE A 70 2.06 0.96 8.54
CA ILE A 70 1.75 -0.06 9.55
C ILE A 70 0.50 -0.85 9.20
N ILE A 71 -0.45 -0.23 8.50
CA ILE A 71 -1.69 -0.87 8.08
C ILE A 71 -1.33 -2.02 7.14
N PRO A 72 -1.71 -3.28 7.46
CA PRO A 72 -1.36 -4.45 6.67
C PRO A 72 -2.26 -4.58 5.44
N GLU A 73 -2.22 -3.57 4.57
CA GLU A 73 -3.07 -3.45 3.41
C GLU A 73 -2.33 -2.66 2.31
N SER A 74 -2.51 -3.06 1.05
CA SER A 74 -1.76 -2.47 -0.08
C SER A 74 -2.29 -1.11 -0.56
N GLY A 75 -3.46 -0.67 -0.11
CA GLY A 75 -4.13 0.51 -0.68
C GLY A 75 -3.75 1.82 -0.04
N PRO A 76 -3.59 1.90 1.29
CA PRO A 76 -2.95 3.04 1.91
C PRO A 76 -1.57 3.32 1.26
N HIS A 77 -0.87 2.29 0.80
CA HIS A 77 0.37 2.47 0.05
C HIS A 77 0.19 3.00 -1.38
N LEU A 78 -0.86 2.58 -2.11
CA LEU A 78 -1.18 3.11 -3.46
C LEU A 78 -1.38 4.63 -3.46
N VAL A 79 -1.81 5.20 -2.34
CA VAL A 79 -1.85 6.66 -2.13
C VAL A 79 -0.49 7.30 -2.37
N PHE A 80 0.56 6.78 -1.72
CA PHE A 80 1.92 7.31 -1.85
C PHE A 80 2.50 7.06 -3.25
N VAL A 81 2.22 5.90 -3.84
CA VAL A 81 2.61 5.62 -5.25
C VAL A 81 2.01 6.67 -6.19
N THR A 82 0.73 6.99 -6.01
CA THR A 82 0.03 7.98 -6.84
C THR A 82 0.56 9.38 -6.60
N MET A 83 0.79 9.78 -5.34
CA MET A 83 1.38 11.08 -5.00
C MET A 83 2.79 11.22 -5.57
N PHE A 84 3.61 10.17 -5.53
CA PHE A 84 4.95 10.17 -6.11
C PHE A 84 4.89 10.30 -7.63
N TYR A 85 4.01 9.53 -8.28
CA TYR A 85 3.80 9.63 -9.73
C TYR A 85 3.34 11.02 -10.17
N LYS A 86 2.49 11.67 -9.38
CA LYS A 86 2.05 13.06 -9.60
C LYS A 86 3.11 14.11 -9.23
N GLY A 87 4.29 13.72 -8.73
CA GLY A 87 5.36 14.63 -8.31
C GLY A 87 5.10 15.39 -7.01
N VAL A 88 4.12 14.96 -6.22
CA VAL A 88 3.68 15.64 -4.98
C VAL A 88 4.58 15.30 -3.79
N ILE A 89 5.12 14.08 -3.74
CA ILE A 89 6.06 13.63 -2.69
C ILE A 89 7.39 13.18 -3.31
N PRO A 90 8.52 13.30 -2.57
CA PRO A 90 9.82 12.81 -3.03
C PRO A 90 9.98 11.29 -2.84
N PHE A 91 11.07 10.75 -3.38
CA PHE A 91 11.35 9.32 -3.34
C PHE A 91 11.53 8.79 -1.92
N SER A 92 12.14 9.57 -1.02
CA SER A 92 12.29 9.22 0.39
C SER A 92 10.97 8.81 1.06
N VAL A 93 9.88 9.55 0.83
CA VAL A 93 8.56 9.26 1.39
C VAL A 93 7.98 7.96 0.82
N LEU A 94 8.08 7.78 -0.51
CA LEU A 94 7.61 6.55 -1.16
C LEU A 94 8.38 5.33 -0.62
N LEU A 95 9.70 5.45 -0.47
CA LEU A 95 10.55 4.35 -0.01
C LEU A 95 10.21 3.97 1.44
N VAL A 96 10.02 4.96 2.32
CA VAL A 96 9.58 4.72 3.71
C VAL A 96 8.28 3.93 3.72
N SER A 97 7.26 4.38 2.99
CA SER A 97 5.99 3.66 2.92
C SER A 97 6.17 2.23 2.39
N SER A 98 7.03 2.04 1.38
CA SER A 98 7.32 0.74 0.78
C SER A 98 8.01 -0.23 1.74
N LEU A 99 8.91 0.27 2.58
CA LEU A 99 9.65 -0.54 3.56
C LEU A 99 8.80 -0.93 4.76
N VAL A 100 7.91 -0.03 5.20
CA VAL A 100 7.09 -0.28 6.39
C VAL A 100 5.88 -1.16 6.08
N GLN A 101 5.33 -1.09 4.86
CA GLN A 101 4.21 -1.94 4.48
C GLN A 101 4.65 -3.39 4.19
N ASP A 102 3.90 -4.34 4.73
CA ASP A 102 4.09 -5.78 4.48
C ASP A 102 3.04 -6.33 3.51
N GLY A 103 2.12 -5.47 3.06
CA GLY A 103 0.93 -5.85 2.31
C GLY A 103 0.14 -6.96 3.02
N HIS A 104 -0.36 -7.90 2.24
CA HIS A 104 -1.17 -9.02 2.75
C HIS A 104 -0.31 -10.11 3.44
N ALA A 105 1.01 -10.07 3.31
CA ALA A 105 1.90 -11.08 3.90
C ALA A 105 1.88 -11.07 5.43
N LEU A 106 1.48 -9.96 6.05
CA LEU A 106 1.31 -9.88 7.50
C LEU A 106 0.06 -10.61 7.99
N ILE A 107 -0.97 -10.83 7.15
CA ILE A 107 -2.24 -11.44 7.56
C ILE A 107 -2.05 -12.90 8.01
N PRO A 108 -1.35 -13.78 7.25
CA PRO A 108 -1.02 -15.13 7.72
C PRO A 108 -0.15 -15.11 8.98
N LEU A 109 0.79 -14.18 9.08
CA LEU A 109 1.67 -14.07 10.24
C LEU A 109 0.91 -13.66 11.51
N LEU A 110 -0.08 -12.77 11.37
CA LEU A 110 -0.97 -12.37 12.46
C LEU A 110 -1.80 -13.56 12.95
N SER A 111 -2.27 -14.40 12.02
CA SER A 111 -2.99 -15.63 12.36
C SER A 111 -2.11 -16.66 13.07
N HIS A 112 -0.81 -16.71 12.77
CA HIS A 112 0.13 -17.66 13.40
C HIS A 112 0.65 -17.14 14.74
N SER A 113 1.14 -15.90 14.79
CA SER A 113 1.64 -15.27 16.01
C SER A 113 1.57 -13.75 15.93
N VAL A 114 0.70 -13.18 16.75
CA VAL A 114 0.59 -11.73 16.94
C VAL A 114 1.91 -11.13 17.42
N LYS A 115 2.62 -11.81 18.33
CA LYS A 115 3.90 -11.33 18.86
C LYS A 115 4.96 -11.18 17.76
N ILE A 116 5.09 -12.18 16.89
CA ILE A 116 6.06 -12.12 15.78
C ILE A 116 5.65 -11.03 14.78
N SER A 117 4.36 -10.90 14.48
CA SER A 117 3.85 -9.86 13.59
C SER A 117 4.17 -8.45 14.08
N ILE A 118 4.01 -8.20 15.38
CA ILE A 118 4.37 -6.92 16.01
C ILE A 118 5.87 -6.66 15.89
N TRP A 119 6.71 -7.67 16.15
CA TRP A 119 8.16 -7.51 16.05
C TRP A 119 8.64 -7.21 14.64
N VAL A 120 8.13 -7.92 13.62
CA VAL A 120 8.42 -7.64 12.21
C VAL A 120 8.00 -6.21 11.87
N LYS A 121 6.82 -5.80 12.34
CA LYS A 121 6.31 -4.46 12.06
C LYS A 121 7.17 -3.36 12.68
N ILE A 122 7.56 -3.53 13.94
CA ILE A 122 8.46 -2.59 14.63
C ILE A 122 9.81 -2.52 13.93
N PHE A 123 10.36 -3.68 13.53
CA PHE A 123 11.62 -3.73 12.80
C PHE A 123 11.54 -2.94 11.47
N ASN A 124 10.51 -3.19 10.66
CA ASN A 124 10.29 -2.50 9.40
C ASN A 124 10.07 -0.99 9.61
N LEU A 125 9.31 -0.62 10.65
CA LEU A 125 9.08 0.78 11.01
C LEU A 125 10.40 1.51 11.35
N ILE A 126 11.25 0.90 12.17
CA ILE A 126 12.54 1.46 12.57
C ILE A 126 13.45 1.61 11.34
N ILE A 127 13.58 0.56 10.54
CA ILE A 127 14.41 0.57 9.33
C ILE A 127 13.91 1.63 8.33
N GLY A 128 12.60 1.68 8.10
CA GLY A 128 11.97 2.66 7.22
C GLY A 128 12.22 4.10 7.69
N LEU A 129 12.09 4.38 8.98
CA LEU A 129 12.36 5.70 9.55
C LEU A 129 13.84 6.10 9.46
N ILE A 130 14.76 5.17 9.75
CA ILE A 130 16.20 5.44 9.65
C ILE A 130 16.56 5.78 8.21
N ILE A 131 16.18 4.93 7.25
CA ILE A 131 16.48 5.13 5.83
C ILE A 131 15.81 6.40 5.30
N GLY A 132 14.54 6.63 5.65
CA GLY A 132 13.81 7.83 5.27
C GLY A 132 14.45 9.11 5.76
N TYR A 133 14.88 9.13 7.03
CA TYR A 133 15.59 10.26 7.60
C TYR A 133 16.95 10.48 6.94
N THR A 134 17.70 9.42 6.66
CA THR A 134 18.96 9.52 5.92
C THR A 134 18.76 10.13 4.53
N LEU A 135 17.76 9.65 3.78
CA LEU A 135 17.45 10.20 2.45
C LEU A 135 16.96 11.65 2.51
N TYR A 136 16.16 12.00 3.52
CA TYR A 136 15.76 13.38 3.77
C TYR A 136 16.97 14.30 3.99
N CYS A 137 17.95 13.88 4.80
CA CYS A 137 19.20 14.61 5.00
C CYS A 137 20.01 14.77 3.70
N LEU A 138 19.95 13.77 2.81
CA LEU A 138 20.57 13.81 1.48
C LEU A 138 19.74 14.60 0.44
N LYS A 139 18.58 15.12 0.82
CA LYS A 139 17.61 15.82 -0.06
C LYS A 139 17.16 14.97 -1.26
N LEU A 140 16.96 13.66 -1.03
CA LEU A 140 16.47 12.67 -2.00
C LEU A 140 14.99 12.30 -1.74
#